data_AF-A0A1S6WW89-F1
#
_entry.id   AF-A0A1S6WW89-F1
#
_cell.length_a   1.000
_cell.length_b   1.000
_cell.length_c   1.000
_cell.angle_alpha   90.00
_cell.angle_beta   90.00
_cell.angle_gamma   90.00
#
_symmetry.space_group_name_H-M   'P 1'
#
loop_
_entity.id
_entity.type
_entity.pdbx_description
1 polymer ?
#
loop_
_entity_poly.entity_id
_entity_poly.type
_entity_poly.pdbx_seq_one_letter_code
_entity_poly.pdbx_strand_id
1 'polypeptide(L)' 'MPTYFSKRLIEIAKATRTYTITHGTIGKGNNQVRFALSAYALNPNIKVITPWCD' A
#
# COMPACT_ATOMS: atom_id res chain seq x y z
N MET A 1 -4.82 2.55 13.04
CA MET A 1 -5.98 2.25 12.17
C MET A 1 -5.54 2.29 10.71
N PRO A 2 -5.98 1.35 9.85
CA PRO A 2 -5.66 1.34 8.43
C PRO A 2 -6.27 2.57 7.73
N THR A 3 -5.54 3.17 6.79
CA THR A 3 -6.09 4.28 5.99
C THR A 3 -7.18 3.79 5.03
N TYR A 4 -8.15 4.65 4.71
CA TYR A 4 -9.20 4.36 3.72
C TYR A 4 -8.60 3.92 2.37
N PHE A 5 -7.54 4.59 1.91
CA PHE A 5 -6.87 4.29 0.65
C PHE A 5 -6.21 2.91 0.64
N SER A 6 -5.49 2.55 1.71
CA SER A 6 -4.88 1.22 1.83
C SER A 6 -5.94 0.12 1.79
N LYS A 7 -7.07 0.32 2.46
CA LYS A 7 -8.19 -0.65 2.43
C LYS A 7 -8.71 -0.85 1.01
N ARG A 8 -9.00 0.25 0.31
CA ARG A 8 -9.53 0.19 -1.05
C ARG A 8 -8.56 -0.47 -2.04
N LEU A 9 -7.26 -0.19 -1.91
CA LEU A 9 -6.24 -0.78 -2.78
C LEU A 9 -6.07 -2.29 -2.54
N ILE A 10 -6.19 -2.76 -1.29
CA ILE A 10 -6.17 -4.20 -0.98
C ILE A 10 -7.44 -4.90 -1.49
N GLU A 11 -8.61 -4.27 -1.41
CA GLU A 11 -9.85 -4.82 -1.97
C GLU A 11 -9.74 -4.98 -3.49
N ILE A 12 -9.22 -3.97 -4.19
CA ILE A 12 -9.01 -4.03 -5.63
C ILE A 12 -7.98 -5.11 -5.96
N ALA A 13 -6.86 -5.18 -5.24
CA ALA A 13 -5.84 -6.21 -5.45
C ALA A 13 -6.39 -7.63 -5.29
N LYS A 14 -7.30 -7.85 -4.32
CA LYS A 14 -8.01 -9.13 -4.17
C LYS A 14 -8.95 -9.40 -5.34
N ALA A 15 -9.70 -8.39 -5.79
CA ALA A 15 -10.64 -8.54 -6.91
C ALA A 15 -9.93 -8.80 -8.24
N THR A 16 -8.77 -8.19 -8.47
CA THR A 16 -7.97 -8.33 -9.69
C THR A 16 -6.94 -9.46 -9.61
N ARG A 17 -6.87 -10.17 -8.47
CA ARG A 17 -5.88 -11.22 -8.18
C ARG A 17 -4.44 -10.75 -8.37
N THR A 18 -4.16 -9.50 -8.00
CA THR A 18 -2.80 -8.95 -8.02
C THR A 18 -2.12 -9.12 -6.67
N TYR A 19 -0.81 -9.33 -6.71
CA TYR A 19 0.03 -9.45 -5.53
C TYR A 19 0.76 -8.15 -5.20
N THR A 20 0.52 -7.09 -5.95
CA THR A 20 1.28 -5.83 -5.86
C THR A 20 0.35 -4.63 -5.91
N ILE A 21 0.66 -3.62 -5.09
CA ILE A 21 0.04 -2.29 -5.12
C ILE A 21 1.13 -1.21 -5.20
N THR A 22 0.81 -0.07 -5.80
CA THR A 22 1.71 1.07 -5.93
C THR A 22 1.10 2.32 -5.31
N HIS A 23 1.93 3.20 -4.76
CA HIS A 23 1.50 4.53 -4.31
C HIS A 23 2.51 5.61 -4.69
N GLY A 24 2.02 6.82 -4.95
CA GLY A 24 2.83 7.97 -5.37
C GLY A 24 3.27 8.89 -4.23
N THR A 25 3.23 8.45 -2.97
CA THR A 25 3.69 9.31 -1.85
C THR A 25 5.21 9.53 -1.93
N ILE A 26 5.64 10.75 -1.63
CA ILE A 26 7.05 11.17 -1.70
C ILE A 26 7.87 10.46 -0.61
N GLY A 27 9.07 10.00 -0.98
CA GLY A 27 9.97 9.11 -0.21
C GLY A 27 10.45 9.57 1.18
N LYS A 28 10.13 10.79 1.61
CA LYS A 28 10.53 11.35 2.92
C LYS A 28 9.34 11.69 3.82
N GLY A 29 8.13 11.24 3.44
CA GLY A 29 6.89 11.57 4.14
C GLY A 29 6.40 10.48 5.09
N ASN A 30 5.83 10.89 6.22
CA ASN A 30 5.07 10.02 7.14
C ASN A 30 3.97 9.20 6.44
N ASN A 31 3.51 9.65 5.27
CA ASN A 31 2.48 9.00 4.49
C ASN A 31 2.95 7.70 3.83
N GLN A 32 4.24 7.57 3.47
CA GLN A 32 4.80 6.31 2.96
C GLN A 32 4.76 5.23 4.05
N VAL A 33 5.24 5.56 5.25
CA VAL A 33 5.23 4.65 6.40
C VAL A 33 3.80 4.25 6.78
N ARG A 34 2.88 5.21 6.85
CA ARG A 34 1.46 4.94 7.15
C ARG A 34 0.82 4.03 6.11
N PHE A 35 1.15 4.22 4.83
CA PHE A 35 0.58 3.43 3.75
C PHE A 35 1.11 1.99 3.76
N ALA A 36 2.43 1.82 3.84
CA ALA A 36 3.06 0.50 3.92
C ALA A 36 2.55 -0.29 5.14
N LEU A 37 2.57 0.34 6.33
CA LEU A 37 2.10 -0.31 7.56
C LEU A 37 0.61 -0.69 7.47
N SER A 38 -0.23 0.19 6.90
CA SER A 38 -1.65 -0.11 6.71
C SER A 38 -1.88 -1.24 5.69
N ALA A 39 -1.10 -1.28 4.61
CA ALA A 39 -1.19 -2.33 3.59
C ALA A 39 -0.80 -3.69 4.17
N TYR A 40 0.32 -3.77 4.89
CA TYR A 40 0.79 -5.00 5.53
C TYR A 40 -0.14 -5.47 6.65
N ALA A 41 -0.77 -4.54 7.40
CA ALA A 41 -1.77 -4.90 8.40
C ALA A 41 -3.04 -5.52 7.79
N LEU A 42 -3.38 -5.19 6.54
CA LEU A 42 -4.56 -5.69 5.83
C LEU A 42 -4.29 -6.92 4.96
N ASN A 43 -3.07 -7.04 4.42
CA ASN A 43 -2.60 -8.18 3.66
C ASN A 43 -1.07 -8.29 3.79
N PRO A 44 -0.54 -9.14 4.68
CA PRO A 44 0.90 -9.23 4.90
C PRO A 44 1.67 -9.77 3.69
N ASN A 45 0.99 -10.43 2.75
CA ASN A 45 1.59 -10.99 1.54
C ASN A 45 1.60 -10.02 0.34
N ILE A 46 1.08 -8.79 0.49
CA ILE A 46 1.04 -7.82 -0.59
C ILE A 46 2.42 -7.17 -0.79
N LYS A 47 2.88 -7.05 -2.03
CA LYS A 47 4.06 -6.27 -2.37
C LYS A 47 3.68 -4.79 -2.56
N VAL A 48 4.30 -3.90 -1.81
CA VAL A 48 4.12 -2.44 -1.99
C VAL A 48 5.30 -1.89 -2.81
N ILE A 49 5.03 -1.29 -3.96
CA ILE A 49 6.05 -0.63 -4.81
C ILE A 49 5.89 0.89 -4.69
N THR A 50 6.98 1.60 -4.40
CA THR A 50 7.00 3.07 -4.35
C THR A 50 7.99 3.59 -5.39
N PRO A 51 7.56 4.24 -6.49
CA PRO A 51 8.45 4.67 -7.56
C PRO A 51 9.31 5.90 -7.21
N TRP A 52 8.95 6.63 -6.15
CA TRP A 52 9.64 7.86 -5.71
C TRP A 52 10.64 7.63 -4.58
N CYS A 53 10.95 6.35 -4.30
CA CYS A 53 11.84 5.94 -3.23
C CYS A 53 12.54 4.64 -3.65
N ASP A 54 13.56 4.79 -4.49
CA ASP A 54 14.77 3.95 -4.48
C ASP A 54 15.88 4.74 -3.78
#